data_AF-A0A849IW94-F1
#
_entry.id   AF-A0A849IW94-F1
#
_cell.length_a   1.000
_cell.length_b   1.000
_cell.length_c   1.000
_cell.angle_alpha   90.00
_cell.angle_beta   90.00
_cell.angle_gamma   90.00
#
_symmetry.space_group_name_H-M   'P 1'
#
loop_
_entity.id
_entity.type
_entity.pdbx_description
1 polymer ?
#
loop_
_entity_poly.entity_id
_entity_poly.type
_entity_poly.pdbx_seq_one_letter_code
_entity_poly.pdbx_strand_id
1 'polypeptide(L)'
;MKNGKFWVGLLAVVALIGVALTYWLGLFVTPPDVIQGQLVRLLYIHPSVAWVAYLAYGVTSVGSILYLWKRTRSLKWDRLAAASAEVGVVFTALTLITGSIWGRPTWHVWWTWDARLTTTALLFLLYLGYLALRKVPAPRDKVAVRASVAGLVAFIDVPIVHQSVVWWKTLHQSATVFNASLSPKVHGEMAWTMLVSFISFTLVYLWMTIKRYQIETNIDEFDNLEVEAAIAERLQEVDELVNSKTSSGTRDADPRDGGSIS
;
A
#
# COMPACT_ATOMS: atom_id res chain seq x y z
N MET A 1 -24.20 1.45 -1.76
CA MET A 1 -23.09 2.34 -1.30
C MET A 1 -23.10 2.68 0.21
N LYS A 2 -24.25 2.92 0.87
CA LYS A 2 -24.28 3.27 2.32
C LYS A 2 -23.67 2.19 3.23
N ASN A 3 -23.96 0.92 2.96
CA ASN A 3 -23.47 -0.20 3.80
C ASN A 3 -21.95 -0.35 3.75
N GLY A 4 -21.31 -0.08 2.60
CA GLY A 4 -19.85 -0.17 2.47
C GLY A 4 -19.10 0.86 3.31
N LYS A 5 -19.62 2.08 3.40
CA LYS A 5 -19.04 3.13 4.27
C LYS A 5 -19.18 2.77 5.75
N PHE A 6 -20.31 2.18 6.13
CA PHE A 6 -20.54 1.69 7.50
C PHE A 6 -19.53 0.60 7.90
N TRP A 7 -19.36 -0.44 7.08
CA TRP A 7 -18.43 -1.53 7.38
C TRP A 7 -16.97 -1.07 7.47
N VAL A 8 -16.54 -0.14 6.60
CA VAL A 8 -15.19 0.43 6.67
C VAL A 8 -15.02 1.31 7.92
N GLY A 9 -16.07 2.03 8.33
CA GLY A 9 -16.07 2.77 9.59
C GLY A 9 -15.99 1.85 10.81
N LEU A 10 -16.77 0.78 10.82
CA LEU A 10 -16.74 -0.23 11.89
C LEU A 10 -15.36 -0.89 11.99
N LEU A 11 -14.75 -1.27 10.86
CA LEU A 11 -13.39 -1.80 10.84
C LEU A 11 -12.38 -0.83 11.46
N ALA A 12 -12.50 0.47 11.20
CA ALA A 12 -11.65 1.50 11.80
C ALA A 12 -11.76 1.51 13.32
N VAL A 13 -13.00 1.51 13.83
CA VAL A 13 -13.30 1.53 15.27
C VAL A 13 -12.76 0.26 15.94
N VAL A 14 -13.00 -0.91 15.36
CA VAL A 14 -12.49 -2.19 15.88
C VAL A 14 -10.96 -2.21 15.88
N ALA A 15 -10.32 -1.73 14.81
CA ALA A 15 -8.86 -1.64 14.74
C ALA A 15 -8.28 -0.72 15.83
N LEU A 16 -8.89 0.45 16.06
CA LEU A 16 -8.45 1.39 17.11
C LEU A 16 -8.66 0.83 18.52
N ILE A 17 -9.81 0.20 18.78
CA ILE A 17 -10.08 -0.49 20.05
C ILE A 17 -9.06 -1.60 20.27
N GLY A 18 -8.74 -2.38 19.23
CA GLY A 18 -7.74 -3.43 19.28
C GLY A 18 -6.36 -2.89 19.67
N VAL A 19 -5.90 -1.82 19.03
CA VAL A 19 -4.63 -1.17 19.37
C VAL A 19 -4.64 -0.64 20.80
N ALA A 20 -5.72 0.02 21.24
CA ALA A 20 -5.87 0.49 22.61
C ALA A 20 -5.84 -0.66 23.62
N LEU A 21 -6.49 -1.78 23.31
CA LEU A 21 -6.47 -3.00 24.12
C LEU A 21 -5.07 -3.60 24.19
N THR A 22 -4.31 -3.63 23.09
CA THR A 22 -2.91 -4.06 23.08
C THR A 22 -2.06 -3.24 24.04
N TYR A 23 -2.20 -1.91 24.03
CA TYR A 23 -1.50 -1.04 24.97
C TYR A 23 -1.93 -1.30 26.42
N TRP A 24 -3.23 -1.45 26.67
CA TRP A 24 -3.73 -1.71 28.01
C TRP A 24 -3.23 -3.05 28.57
N LEU A 25 -3.30 -4.12 27.78
CA LEU A 25 -2.79 -5.45 28.15
C LEU A 25 -1.27 -5.41 28.37
N GLY A 26 -0.53 -4.78 27.46
CA GLY A 26 0.92 -4.64 27.54
C GLY A 26 1.36 -3.80 28.74
N LEU A 27 0.57 -2.80 29.15
CA LEU A 27 0.96 -1.89 30.22
C LEU A 27 0.54 -2.35 31.62
N PHE A 28 -0.62 -2.99 31.75
CA PHE A 28 -1.25 -3.23 33.05
C PHE A 28 -1.48 -4.70 33.37
N VAL A 29 -1.55 -5.59 32.37
CA VAL A 29 -1.85 -7.01 32.58
C VAL A 29 -0.58 -7.83 32.54
N THR A 30 0.19 -7.74 31.45
CA THR A 30 1.37 -8.59 31.28
C THR A 30 2.47 -8.29 32.31
N PRO A 31 3.02 -9.33 32.97
CA PRO A 31 4.10 -9.15 33.91
C PRO A 31 5.40 -8.75 33.19
N PRO A 32 6.38 -8.17 33.91
CA PRO A 32 7.72 -7.95 33.38
C PRO A 32 8.38 -9.28 32.97
N ASP A 33 9.18 -9.26 31.91
CA ASP A 33 9.97 -10.43 31.52
C ASP A 33 11.13 -10.67 32.47
N VAL A 34 11.53 -11.93 32.62
CA VAL A 34 12.61 -12.35 33.53
C VAL A 34 13.96 -11.74 33.12
N ILE A 35 14.20 -11.57 31.81
CA ILE A 35 15.48 -11.07 31.27
C ILE A 35 15.33 -9.61 30.84
N GLN A 36 14.28 -9.28 30.10
CA GLN A 36 14.06 -7.96 29.51
C GLN A 36 13.37 -6.97 30.47
N GLY A 37 12.83 -7.44 31.59
CA GLY A 37 12.10 -6.60 32.54
C GLY A 37 10.95 -5.88 31.84
N GLN A 38 10.91 -4.56 31.97
CA GLN A 38 9.87 -3.72 31.35
C GLN A 38 10.05 -3.53 29.83
N LEU A 39 11.22 -3.85 29.27
CA LEU A 39 11.46 -3.70 27.82
C LEU A 39 10.63 -4.68 26.98
N VAL A 40 10.13 -5.77 27.58
CA VAL A 40 9.20 -6.70 26.93
C VAL A 40 7.96 -6.00 26.37
N ARG A 41 7.59 -4.83 26.90
CA ARG A 41 6.45 -4.05 26.40
C ARG A 41 6.61 -3.64 24.93
N LEU A 42 7.84 -3.46 24.45
CA LEU A 42 8.12 -3.16 23.05
C LEU A 42 7.87 -4.38 22.14
N LEU A 43 7.95 -5.61 22.68
CA LEU A 43 7.61 -6.85 21.97
C LEU A 43 6.13 -6.89 21.55
N TYR A 44 5.26 -6.15 22.23
CA TYR A 44 3.84 -6.08 21.86
C TYR A 44 3.56 -5.11 20.73
N ILE A 45 4.52 -4.31 20.27
CA ILE A 45 4.31 -3.31 19.22
C ILE A 45 5.23 -3.57 18.03
N HIS A 46 6.54 -3.60 18.25
CA HIS A 46 7.52 -3.64 17.17
C HIS A 46 7.37 -4.86 16.23
N PRO A 47 7.22 -6.11 16.71
CA PRO A 47 7.03 -7.26 15.84
C PRO A 47 5.77 -7.20 14.99
N SER A 48 4.67 -6.66 15.54
CA SER A 48 3.40 -6.54 14.82
C SER A 48 3.47 -5.48 13.73
N VAL A 49 4.19 -4.38 13.98
CA VAL A 49 4.51 -3.36 12.97
C VAL A 49 5.37 -3.94 11.85
N ALA A 50 6.44 -4.69 12.19
CA ALA A 50 7.31 -5.35 11.21
C ALA A 50 6.57 -6.40 10.37
N TRP A 51 5.67 -7.17 11.01
CA TRP A 51 4.82 -8.13 10.33
C TRP A 51 3.90 -7.48 9.30
N VAL A 52 3.27 -6.36 9.66
CA VAL A 52 2.41 -5.63 8.73
C VAL A 52 3.19 -5.14 7.51
N ALA A 53 4.44 -4.69 7.68
CA ALA A 53 5.29 -4.33 6.56
C ALA A 53 5.48 -5.51 5.57
N TYR A 54 5.81 -6.70 6.08
CA TYR A 54 5.92 -7.89 5.24
C TYR A 54 4.60 -8.30 4.59
N LEU A 55 3.49 -8.23 5.33
CA LEU A 55 2.16 -8.53 4.81
C LEU A 55 1.79 -7.58 3.66
N ALA A 56 2.05 -6.28 3.83
CA ALA A 56 1.81 -5.27 2.81
C ALA A 56 2.61 -5.55 1.52
N TYR A 57 3.88 -5.88 1.65
CA TYR A 57 4.71 -6.23 0.50
C TYR A 57 4.31 -7.57 -0.14
N GLY A 58 3.80 -8.52 0.66
CA GLY A 58 3.19 -9.75 0.18
C GLY A 58 1.93 -9.47 -0.66
N VAL A 59 1.01 -8.65 -0.16
CA VAL A 59 -0.20 -8.24 -0.91
C VAL A 59 0.17 -7.43 -2.15
N THR A 60 1.19 -6.58 -2.07
CA THR A 60 1.74 -5.87 -3.24
C THR A 60 2.20 -6.83 -4.32
N SER A 61 2.90 -7.90 -3.93
CA SER A 61 3.38 -8.94 -4.83
C SER A 61 2.25 -9.76 -5.43
N VAL A 62 1.26 -10.16 -4.63
CA VAL A 62 0.06 -10.85 -5.13
C VAL A 62 -0.70 -9.99 -6.13
N GLY A 63 -0.93 -8.71 -5.83
CA GLY A 63 -1.56 -7.78 -6.77
C GLY A 63 -0.75 -7.62 -8.06
N SER A 64 0.58 -7.55 -7.95
CA SER A 64 1.49 -7.47 -9.10
C SER A 64 1.42 -8.73 -9.98
N ILE A 65 1.41 -9.92 -9.38
CA ILE A 65 1.27 -11.20 -10.11
C ILE A 65 -0.09 -11.24 -10.81
N LEU A 66 -1.17 -10.91 -10.12
CA LEU A 66 -2.52 -10.93 -10.69
C LEU A 66 -2.71 -9.92 -11.81
N TYR A 67 -2.02 -8.78 -11.78
CA TYR A 67 -2.00 -7.81 -12.88
C TYR A 67 -1.21 -8.31 -14.09
N LEU A 68 -0.05 -8.93 -13.88
CA LEU A 68 0.79 -9.46 -14.96
C LEU A 68 0.19 -10.72 -15.60
N TRP A 69 -0.59 -11.49 -14.83
CA TRP A 69 -1.24 -12.69 -15.30
C TRP A 69 -2.41 -12.37 -16.24
N LYS A 70 -2.29 -12.76 -17.52
CA LYS A 70 -3.26 -12.39 -18.59
C LYS A 70 -4.73 -12.66 -18.23
N ARG A 71 -5.04 -13.79 -17.57
CA ARG A 71 -6.41 -14.17 -17.22
C ARG A 71 -7.06 -13.28 -16.15
N THR A 72 -6.27 -12.67 -15.28
CA THR A 72 -6.74 -11.85 -14.15
C THR A 72 -6.44 -10.37 -14.33
N ARG A 73 -5.73 -10.02 -15.41
CA ARG A 73 -5.23 -8.66 -15.69
C ARG A 73 -6.35 -7.63 -15.59
N SER A 74 -6.24 -6.77 -14.58
CA SER A 74 -7.18 -5.68 -14.33
C SER A 74 -6.48 -4.61 -13.49
N LEU A 75 -6.75 -3.33 -13.78
CA LEU A 75 -6.23 -2.20 -13.01
C LEU A 75 -6.62 -2.26 -11.51
N LYS A 76 -7.65 -3.02 -11.15
CA LYS A 76 -7.98 -3.30 -9.74
C LYS A 76 -6.81 -3.93 -8.98
N TRP A 77 -6.08 -4.85 -9.60
CA TRP A 77 -4.91 -5.48 -8.95
C TRP A 77 -3.72 -4.53 -8.85
N ASP A 78 -3.55 -3.66 -9.84
CA ASP A 78 -2.53 -2.61 -9.79
C ASP A 78 -2.80 -1.59 -8.67
N ARG A 79 -4.06 -1.14 -8.53
CA ARG A 79 -4.49 -0.27 -7.42
C ARG A 79 -4.28 -0.92 -6.06
N LEU A 80 -4.60 -2.22 -5.94
CA LEU A 80 -4.36 -2.97 -4.70
C LEU A 80 -2.87 -3.01 -4.36
N ALA A 81 -2.03 -3.27 -5.36
CA ALA A 81 -0.58 -3.29 -5.18
C ALA A 81 -0.03 -1.91 -4.78
N ALA A 82 -0.49 -0.84 -5.44
CA ALA A 82 -0.11 0.54 -5.11
C ALA A 82 -0.52 0.92 -3.68
N ALA A 83 -1.79 0.69 -3.33
CA ALA A 83 -2.34 1.01 -2.02
C ALA A 83 -1.62 0.25 -0.91
N SER A 84 -1.38 -1.05 -1.10
CA SER A 84 -0.69 -1.88 -0.13
C SER A 84 0.77 -1.47 0.04
N ALA A 85 1.49 -1.17 -1.06
CA ALA A 85 2.87 -0.72 -1.01
C ALA A 85 3.04 0.59 -0.22
N GLU A 86 2.12 1.55 -0.41
CA GLU A 86 2.13 2.83 0.30
C GLU A 86 1.96 2.64 1.81
N VAL A 87 1.02 1.80 2.23
CA VAL A 87 0.84 1.43 3.64
C VAL A 87 2.08 0.67 4.15
N GLY A 88 2.64 -0.24 3.35
CA GLY A 88 3.85 -0.97 3.67
C GLY A 88 5.03 -0.06 3.99
N VAL A 89 5.27 0.99 3.18
CA VAL A 89 6.32 2.00 3.42
C VAL A 89 6.13 2.68 4.78
N VAL A 90 4.91 3.04 5.16
CA VAL A 90 4.62 3.62 6.50
C VAL A 90 5.01 2.64 7.60
N PHE A 91 4.61 1.38 7.47
CA PHE A 91 4.93 0.36 8.47
C PHE A 91 6.41 -0.01 8.51
N THR A 92 7.13 0.04 7.41
CA THR A 92 8.59 -0.15 7.40
C THR A 92 9.30 1.04 8.06
N ALA A 93 8.86 2.27 7.84
CA ALA A 93 9.38 3.43 8.57
C ALA A 93 9.13 3.28 10.08
N LEU A 94 7.92 2.89 10.49
CA LEU A 94 7.61 2.60 11.89
C LEU A 94 8.44 1.45 12.44
N THR A 95 8.74 0.42 11.63
CA THR A 95 9.62 -0.69 12.02
C THR A 95 11.03 -0.20 12.32
N LEU A 96 11.60 0.65 11.46
CA LEU A 96 12.91 1.25 11.67
C LEU A 96 12.95 2.14 12.92
N ILE A 97 11.93 2.98 13.12
CA ILE A 97 11.83 3.88 14.28
C ILE A 97 11.68 3.07 15.58
N THR A 98 10.70 2.18 15.65
CA THR A 98 10.44 1.37 16.86
C THR A 98 11.59 0.40 17.14
N GLY A 99 12.23 -0.13 16.11
CA GLY A 99 13.43 -0.96 16.23
C GLY A 99 14.62 -0.18 16.79
N SER A 100 14.82 1.07 16.34
CA SER A 100 15.85 1.97 16.87
C SER A 100 15.60 2.32 18.34
N ILE A 101 14.35 2.62 18.70
CA ILE A 101 13.92 2.87 20.08
C ILE A 101 14.18 1.65 20.97
N TRP A 102 13.92 0.44 20.48
CA TRP A 102 14.21 -0.80 21.21
C TRP A 102 15.71 -1.08 21.29
N GLY A 103 16.46 -0.76 20.22
CA GLY A 103 17.89 -1.02 20.19
C GLY A 103 18.69 -0.23 21.22
N ARG A 104 18.27 1.00 21.53
CA ARG A 104 18.98 1.86 22.49
C ARG A 104 19.10 1.26 23.89
N PRO A 105 18.02 0.84 24.58
CA PRO A 105 18.13 0.22 25.90
C PRO A 105 18.66 -1.22 25.86
N THR A 106 18.52 -1.96 24.76
CA THR A 106 18.91 -3.38 24.69
C THR A 106 20.38 -3.59 24.29
N TRP A 107 20.89 -2.80 23.34
CA TRP A 107 22.26 -2.96 22.79
C TRP A 107 23.09 -1.67 22.85
N HIS A 108 22.59 -0.63 23.53
CA HIS A 108 23.26 0.67 23.67
C HIS A 108 23.53 1.42 22.35
N VAL A 109 22.86 1.04 21.25
CA VAL A 109 23.00 1.67 19.94
C VAL A 109 21.64 1.97 19.32
N TRP A 110 21.52 3.10 18.62
CA TRP A 110 20.32 3.44 17.83
C TRP A 110 20.32 2.77 16.46
N TRP A 111 21.51 2.50 15.93
CA TRP A 111 21.72 1.91 14.60
C TRP A 111 23.03 1.14 14.57
N THR A 112 23.04 0.04 13.82
CA THR A 112 24.25 -0.65 13.37
C THR A 112 24.03 -1.11 11.93
N TRP A 113 25.11 -1.29 11.18
CA TRP A 113 25.07 -1.77 9.80
C TRP A 113 25.12 -3.30 9.75
N ASP A 114 24.33 -3.97 10.61
CA ASP A 114 24.20 -5.43 10.55
C ASP A 114 23.25 -5.86 9.43
N ALA A 115 23.20 -7.16 9.14
CA ALA A 115 22.41 -7.70 8.04
C ALA A 115 20.91 -7.39 8.18
N ARG A 116 20.33 -7.43 9.38
CA ARG A 116 18.90 -7.19 9.60
C ARG A 116 18.56 -5.72 9.36
N LEU A 117 19.29 -4.81 9.99
CA LEU A 117 19.03 -3.37 9.89
C LEU A 117 19.25 -2.89 8.46
N THR A 118 20.36 -3.31 7.86
CA THR A 118 20.73 -2.89 6.49
C THR A 118 19.72 -3.39 5.46
N THR A 119 19.31 -4.66 5.52
CA THR A 119 18.29 -5.20 4.59
C THR A 119 16.92 -4.59 4.84
N THR A 120 16.53 -4.28 6.09
CA THR A 120 15.28 -3.56 6.36
C THR A 120 15.30 -2.12 5.81
N ALA A 121 16.44 -1.42 5.91
CA ALA A 121 16.60 -0.09 5.30
C ALA A 121 16.61 -0.17 3.77
N LEU A 122 17.24 -1.19 3.18
CA LEU A 122 17.19 -1.45 1.75
C LEU A 122 15.74 -1.70 1.29
N LEU A 123 14.99 -2.55 1.98
CA LEU A 123 13.57 -2.81 1.73
C LEU A 123 12.76 -1.50 1.73
N PHE A 124 13.00 -0.63 2.70
CA PHE A 124 12.37 0.69 2.76
C PHE A 124 12.66 1.53 1.52
N LEU A 125 13.94 1.62 1.12
CA LEU A 125 14.36 2.37 -0.07
C LEU A 125 13.84 1.75 -1.37
N LEU A 126 13.79 0.41 -1.48
CA LEU A 126 13.25 -0.30 -2.63
C LEU A 126 11.78 0.04 -2.84
N TYR A 127 10.98 0.07 -1.77
CA TYR A 127 9.57 0.42 -1.88
C TYR A 127 9.30 1.93 -2.00
N LEU A 128 10.17 2.80 -1.48
CA LEU A 128 10.16 4.22 -1.87
C LEU A 128 10.46 4.38 -3.36
N GLY A 129 11.44 3.64 -3.89
CA GLY A 129 11.76 3.57 -5.30
C GLY A 129 10.60 3.04 -6.15
N TYR A 130 9.87 2.03 -5.68
CA TYR A 130 8.64 1.54 -6.30
C TYR A 130 7.57 2.62 -6.43
N LEU A 131 7.33 3.39 -5.36
CA LEU A 131 6.35 4.50 -5.38
C LEU A 131 6.82 5.64 -6.28
N ALA A 132 8.12 5.96 -6.27
CA ALA A 132 8.71 6.94 -7.18
C ALA A 132 8.58 6.49 -8.65
N LEU A 133 8.84 5.21 -8.94
CA LEU A 133 8.69 4.63 -10.26
C LEU A 133 7.25 4.74 -10.76
N ARG A 134 6.24 4.60 -9.89
CA ARG A 134 4.83 4.80 -10.28
C ARG A 134 4.53 6.22 -10.75
N LYS A 135 5.26 7.23 -10.25
CA LYS A 135 5.08 8.65 -10.62
C LYS A 135 5.72 9.05 -11.95
N VAL A 136 6.56 8.20 -12.55
CA VAL A 136 7.20 8.52 -13.84
C VAL A 136 6.14 8.57 -14.96
N PRO A 137 6.02 9.63 -15.77
CA PRO A 137 4.98 9.71 -16.80
C PRO A 137 5.05 8.56 -17.81
N ALA A 138 3.93 7.85 -18.00
CA ALA A 138 3.73 6.84 -19.05
C ALA A 138 2.23 6.49 -19.14
N PRO A 139 1.77 5.85 -20.24
CA PRO A 139 0.44 5.26 -20.29
C PRO A 139 0.20 4.33 -19.10
N ARG A 140 -1.02 4.35 -18.55
CA ARG A 140 -1.38 3.68 -17.30
C ARG A 140 -0.98 2.21 -17.24
N ASP A 141 -1.20 1.47 -18.33
CA ASP A 141 -0.80 0.06 -18.41
C ASP A 141 0.71 -0.14 -18.36
N LYS A 142 1.49 0.76 -18.97
CA LYS A 142 2.96 0.70 -18.90
C LYS A 142 3.46 0.99 -17.49
N VAL A 143 2.84 1.96 -16.79
CA VAL A 143 3.11 2.23 -15.37
C VAL A 143 2.84 1.00 -14.51
N ALA A 144 1.69 0.37 -14.70
CA ALA A 144 1.29 -0.79 -13.92
C ALA A 144 2.18 -2.03 -14.18
N VAL A 145 2.61 -2.26 -15.44
CA VAL A 145 3.55 -3.35 -15.76
C VAL A 145 4.90 -3.12 -15.10
N ARG A 146 5.53 -1.95 -15.28
CA ARG A 146 6.85 -1.69 -14.71
C ARG A 146 6.81 -1.70 -13.18
N ALA A 147 5.75 -1.16 -12.58
CA ALA A 147 5.57 -1.17 -11.14
C ALA A 147 5.41 -2.59 -10.63
N SER A 148 4.59 -3.42 -11.30
CA SER A 148 4.40 -4.82 -10.93
C SER A 148 5.72 -5.60 -10.95
N VAL A 149 6.54 -5.42 -11.97
CA VAL A 149 7.88 -6.04 -12.04
C VAL A 149 8.78 -5.53 -10.91
N ALA A 150 8.86 -4.21 -10.70
CA ALA A 150 9.67 -3.64 -9.63
C ALA A 150 9.24 -4.11 -8.24
N GLY A 151 7.92 -4.24 -8.00
CA GLY A 151 7.38 -4.72 -6.73
C GLY A 151 7.74 -6.17 -6.45
N LEU A 152 7.74 -7.02 -7.46
CA LEU A 152 8.16 -8.43 -7.33
C LEU A 152 9.66 -8.57 -7.10
N VAL A 153 10.48 -7.76 -7.77
CA VAL A 153 11.93 -7.71 -7.54
C VAL A 153 12.22 -7.24 -6.12
N ALA A 154 11.56 -6.16 -5.67
CA ALA A 154 11.72 -5.65 -4.31
C ALA A 154 11.27 -6.68 -3.24
N PHE A 155 10.23 -7.45 -3.52
CA PHE A 155 9.72 -8.46 -2.59
C PHE A 155 10.72 -9.59 -2.31
N ILE A 156 11.69 -9.84 -3.19
CA ILE A 156 12.78 -10.80 -2.93
C ILE A 156 13.56 -10.42 -1.67
N ASP A 157 13.62 -9.13 -1.32
CA ASP A 157 14.30 -8.67 -0.11
C ASP A 157 13.52 -9.05 1.17
N VAL A 158 12.19 -9.22 1.14
CA VAL A 158 11.39 -9.62 2.31
C VAL A 158 11.88 -10.94 2.96
N PRO A 159 12.04 -12.06 2.23
CA PRO A 159 12.60 -13.28 2.81
C PRO A 159 14.07 -13.11 3.23
N ILE A 160 14.86 -12.27 2.55
CA ILE A 160 16.24 -11.95 2.95
C ILE A 160 16.24 -11.25 4.31
N VAL A 161 15.40 -10.22 4.47
CA VAL A 161 15.22 -9.52 5.75
C VAL A 161 14.79 -10.54 6.79
N HIS A 162 13.74 -11.33 6.57
CA HIS A 162 13.26 -12.33 7.52
C HIS A 162 14.35 -13.31 7.97
N GLN A 163 15.12 -13.84 7.02
CA GLN A 163 16.11 -14.87 7.29
C GLN A 163 17.48 -14.32 7.73
N SER A 164 17.67 -12.99 7.67
CA SER A 164 18.94 -12.33 8.05
C SER A 164 19.43 -12.67 9.45
N VAL A 165 18.51 -12.90 10.41
CA VAL A 165 18.84 -13.28 11.81
C VAL A 165 19.28 -14.73 11.97
N VAL A 166 19.05 -15.56 10.96
CA VAL A 166 19.49 -16.97 10.92
C VAL A 166 20.77 -17.09 10.10
N TRP A 167 20.85 -16.38 8.97
CA TRP A 167 21.99 -16.45 8.06
C TRP A 167 23.23 -15.71 8.56
N TRP A 168 23.06 -14.61 9.31
CA TRP A 168 24.19 -13.82 9.81
C TRP A 168 24.12 -13.61 11.32
N LYS A 169 25.29 -13.33 11.90
CA LYS A 169 25.39 -12.80 13.26
C LYS A 169 24.86 -11.37 13.24
N THR A 170 23.77 -11.14 13.94
CA THR A 170 23.12 -9.82 14.08
C THR A 170 22.92 -9.52 15.56
N LEU A 171 22.72 -8.24 15.91
CA LEU A 171 22.30 -7.90 17.27
C LEU A 171 20.88 -8.38 17.55
N HIS A 172 20.09 -8.59 16.50
CA HIS A 172 18.69 -8.97 16.60
C HIS A 172 18.51 -10.38 17.15
N GLN A 173 17.62 -10.48 18.15
CA GLN A 173 17.14 -11.77 18.65
C GLN A 173 16.40 -12.54 17.55
N SER A 174 16.50 -13.88 17.59
CA SER A 174 15.73 -14.75 16.69
C SER A 174 14.22 -14.58 16.90
N ALA A 175 13.44 -14.90 15.88
CA ALA A 175 12.00 -14.72 15.89
C ALA A 175 11.31 -15.35 17.12
N THR A 176 10.48 -14.55 17.79
CA THR A 176 9.78 -14.94 19.01
C THR A 176 8.56 -15.82 18.74
N VAL A 177 7.84 -15.56 17.64
CA VAL A 177 6.59 -16.24 17.25
C VAL A 177 6.78 -17.05 15.96
N PHE A 178 7.29 -16.43 14.90
CA PHE A 178 7.52 -17.07 13.61
C PHE A 178 8.95 -17.63 13.48
N ASN A 179 9.32 -18.58 14.34
CA ASN A 179 10.63 -19.25 14.26
C ASN A 179 10.56 -20.55 13.46
N ALA A 180 11.74 -21.06 13.10
CA ALA A 180 11.90 -22.29 12.31
C ALA A 180 11.29 -23.54 12.96
N SER A 181 11.09 -23.53 14.28
CA SER A 181 10.50 -24.64 15.04
C SER A 181 8.99 -24.48 15.26
N LEU A 182 8.38 -23.39 14.79
CA LEU A 182 6.97 -23.03 14.99
C LEU A 182 6.52 -23.08 16.46
N SER A 183 7.44 -22.86 17.40
CA SER A 183 7.17 -22.88 18.85
C SER A 183 7.29 -21.48 19.42
N PRO A 184 6.18 -20.79 19.76
CA PRO A 184 6.25 -19.48 20.38
C PRO A 184 7.11 -19.51 21.65
N LYS A 185 8.10 -18.63 21.74
CA LYS A 185 8.99 -18.50 22.91
C LYS A 185 8.36 -17.71 24.05
N VAL A 186 7.07 -17.45 23.95
CA VAL A 186 6.29 -16.59 24.86
C VAL A 186 5.05 -17.37 25.23
N HIS A 187 4.69 -17.32 26.51
CA HIS A 187 3.59 -18.11 27.08
C HIS A 187 2.62 -17.22 27.87
N GLY A 188 1.43 -17.75 28.14
CA GLY A 188 0.41 -17.09 28.96
C GLY A 188 -0.01 -15.72 28.42
N GLU A 189 -0.10 -14.74 29.32
CA GLU A 189 -0.61 -13.39 29.04
C GLU A 189 0.22 -12.64 28.00
N MET A 190 1.54 -12.87 27.97
CA MET A 190 2.42 -12.25 26.98
C MET A 190 2.11 -12.73 25.56
N ALA A 191 1.86 -14.04 25.39
CA ALA A 191 1.52 -14.63 24.10
C ALA A 191 0.14 -14.14 23.61
N TRP A 192 -0.81 -14.07 24.54
CA TRP A 192 -2.14 -13.53 24.26
C TRP A 192 -2.07 -12.06 23.83
N THR A 193 -1.31 -11.24 24.55
CA THR A 193 -1.11 -9.82 24.22
C THR A 193 -0.44 -9.63 22.87
N MET A 194 0.56 -10.46 22.54
CA MET A 194 1.15 -10.48 21.20
C MET A 194 0.12 -10.83 20.13
N LEU A 195 -0.70 -11.87 20.32
CA LEU A 195 -1.73 -12.26 19.35
C LEU A 195 -2.72 -11.12 19.10
N VAL A 196 -3.24 -10.51 20.17
CA VAL A 196 -4.13 -9.34 20.08
C VAL A 196 -3.44 -8.21 19.31
N SER A 197 -2.14 -7.99 19.52
CA SER A 197 -1.38 -7.00 18.76
C SER A 197 -1.29 -7.32 17.27
N PHE A 198 -0.89 -8.54 16.89
CA PHE A 198 -0.82 -8.94 15.48
C PHE A 198 -2.17 -8.76 14.78
N ILE A 199 -3.26 -9.16 15.42
CA ILE A 199 -4.61 -8.98 14.89
C ILE A 199 -4.91 -7.48 14.74
N SER A 200 -4.70 -6.69 15.79
CA SER A 200 -5.05 -5.27 15.81
C SER A 200 -4.30 -4.47 14.75
N PHE A 201 -2.99 -4.64 14.65
CA PHE A 201 -2.18 -3.98 13.61
C PHE A 201 -2.50 -4.50 12.20
N THR A 202 -2.87 -5.77 12.05
CA THR A 202 -3.38 -6.29 10.76
C THR A 202 -4.71 -5.63 10.39
N LEU A 203 -5.62 -5.40 11.33
CA LEU A 203 -6.87 -4.68 11.08
C LEU A 203 -6.63 -3.22 10.70
N VAL A 204 -5.67 -2.54 11.36
CA VAL A 204 -5.23 -1.19 10.97
C VAL A 204 -4.73 -1.19 9.52
N TYR A 205 -3.88 -2.15 9.16
CA TYR A 205 -3.39 -2.32 7.80
C TYR A 205 -4.50 -2.52 6.78
N LEU A 206 -5.45 -3.41 7.06
CA LEU A 206 -6.59 -3.67 6.19
C LEU A 206 -7.41 -2.40 5.99
N TRP A 207 -7.70 -1.66 7.07
CA TRP A 207 -8.42 -0.41 7.00
C TRP A 207 -7.67 0.64 6.15
N MET A 208 -6.39 0.86 6.40
CA MET A 208 -5.57 1.82 5.65
C MET A 208 -5.51 1.45 4.16
N THR A 209 -5.32 0.17 3.85
CA THR A 209 -5.23 -0.32 2.47
C THR A 209 -6.56 -0.16 1.73
N ILE A 210 -7.69 -0.50 2.38
CA ILE A 210 -9.03 -0.28 1.80
C ILE A 210 -9.27 1.20 1.53
N LYS A 211 -8.91 2.08 2.49
CA LYS A 211 -9.06 3.53 2.31
C LYS A 211 -8.20 4.04 1.16
N ARG A 212 -6.93 3.62 1.09
CA ARG A 212 -6.04 4.07 0.02
C ARG A 212 -6.50 3.57 -1.34
N TYR A 213 -6.97 2.32 -1.43
CA TYR A 213 -7.58 1.75 -2.64
C TYR A 213 -8.83 2.53 -3.09
N GLN A 214 -9.70 2.90 -2.15
CA GLN A 214 -10.89 3.70 -2.44
C GLN A 214 -10.51 5.09 -2.98
N ILE A 215 -9.51 5.74 -2.36
CA ILE A 215 -9.01 7.04 -2.83
C ILE A 215 -8.48 6.90 -4.27
N GLU A 216 -7.65 5.89 -4.54
CA GLU A 216 -7.10 5.67 -5.88
C GLU A 216 -8.19 5.41 -6.92
N THR A 217 -9.21 4.62 -6.56
CA THR A 217 -10.34 4.35 -7.45
C THR A 217 -11.14 5.63 -7.75
N ASN A 218 -11.35 6.48 -6.73
CA ASN A 218 -12.08 7.73 -6.91
C ASN A 218 -11.29 8.75 -7.75
N ILE A 219 -9.96 8.80 -7.60
CA ILE A 219 -9.10 9.65 -8.44
C ILE A 219 -9.23 9.21 -9.90
N ASP A 220 -9.15 7.91 -10.18
CA ASP A 220 -9.29 7.40 -11.54
C ASP A 220 -10.67 7.68 -12.14
N GLU A 221 -11.73 7.54 -11.35
CA GLU A 221 -13.09 7.86 -11.79
C GLU A 221 -13.21 9.34 -12.12
N PHE A 222 -12.62 10.21 -11.30
CA PHE A 222 -12.59 11.65 -11.54
C PHE A 222 -11.81 12.00 -12.82
N ASP A 223 -10.61 11.46 -13.01
CA ASP A 223 -9.79 11.70 -14.21
C ASP A 223 -10.53 11.27 -15.48
N ASN A 224 -11.25 10.15 -15.44
CA ASN A 224 -12.04 9.69 -16.60
C ASN A 224 -13.21 10.64 -16.91
N LEU A 225 -13.89 11.17 -15.89
CA LEU A 225 -14.98 12.14 -16.08
C LEU A 225 -14.48 13.46 -16.69
N GLU A 226 -13.30 13.94 -16.28
CA GLU A 226 -12.69 15.13 -16.89
C GLU A 226 -12.36 14.90 -18.36
N VAL A 227 -11.84 13.72 -18.71
CA VAL A 227 -11.56 13.35 -20.10
C VAL A 227 -12.86 13.26 -20.92
N GLU A 228 -13.92 12.64 -20.38
CA GLU A 228 -15.22 12.54 -21.05
C GLU A 228 -15.84 13.93 -21.28
N ALA A 229 -15.75 14.83 -20.29
CA ALA A 229 -16.22 16.21 -20.41
C ALA A 229 -15.45 16.97 -21.49
N ALA A 230 -14.12 16.85 -21.50
CA ALA A 230 -13.27 17.48 -22.52
C ALA A 230 -13.58 16.96 -23.93
N ILE A 231 -13.84 15.66 -24.09
CA ILE A 231 -14.24 15.09 -25.38
C ILE A 231 -15.61 15.64 -25.81
N ALA A 232 -16.58 15.71 -24.90
CA ALA A 232 -17.91 16.23 -25.20
C ALA A 232 -17.87 17.70 -25.65
N GLU A 233 -17.07 18.54 -24.99
CA GLU A 233 -16.84 19.94 -25.38
C GLU A 233 -16.26 20.04 -26.79
N ARG A 234 -15.21 19.25 -27.10
CA ARG A 234 -14.62 19.23 -28.45
C ARG A 234 -15.59 18.76 -29.53
N LEU A 235 -16.47 17.80 -29.21
CA LEU A 235 -17.49 17.35 -30.16
C LEU A 235 -18.56 18.43 -30.42
N GLN A 236 -18.93 19.22 -29.41
CA GLN A 236 -19.82 20.37 -29.58
C GLN A 236 -19.20 21.45 -30.45
N GLU A 237 -17.93 21.82 -30.20
CA GLU A 237 -17.20 22.77 -31.04
C GLU A 237 -17.17 22.32 -32.51
N VAL A 238 -16.96 21.02 -32.76
CA VAL A 238 -16.95 20.46 -34.12
C VAL A 238 -18.34 20.54 -34.77
N ASP A 239 -19.41 20.22 -34.04
CA ASP A 239 -20.78 20.30 -34.56
C ASP A 239 -21.19 21.75 -34.90
N GLU A 240 -20.83 22.71 -34.05
CA GLU A 240 -21.05 24.13 -34.33
C GLU A 240 -20.29 24.59 -35.60
N LEU A 241 -19.04 24.17 -35.76
CA LEU A 241 -18.24 24.48 -36.93
C LEU A 241 -18.83 23.85 -38.21
N VAL A 242 -19.31 22.62 -38.15
CA VAL A 242 -19.96 21.94 -39.28
C VAL A 242 -21.27 22.67 -39.64
N ASN A 243 -22.13 22.93 -38.66
CA ASN A 243 -23.42 23.59 -38.88
C ASN A 243 -23.26 25.02 -39.41
N SER A 244 -22.26 25.77 -38.94
CA SER A 244 -21.97 27.12 -39.46
C SER A 244 -21.58 27.10 -40.94
N LYS A 245 -20.73 26.14 -41.39
CA LYS A 245 -20.36 25.99 -42.80
C LYS A 245 -21.54 25.63 -43.67
N THR A 246 -22.39 24.71 -43.24
CA THR A 246 -23.59 24.27 -44.00
C THR A 246 -24.60 25.41 -44.17
N SER A 247 -24.75 26.27 -43.16
CA SER A 247 -25.62 27.46 -43.22
C SER A 247 -25.08 28.58 -44.13
N SER A 248 -23.76 28.66 -44.31
CA SER A 248 -23.13 29.64 -45.21
C SER A 248 -23.20 29.22 -46.68
N GLY A 249 -23.11 27.93 -46.98
CA GLY A 249 -23.13 27.39 -48.35
C GLY A 249 -24.51 27.35 -49.03
N THR A 250 -25.59 27.61 -48.29
CA THR A 250 -26.97 27.60 -48.82
C THR A 250 -27.48 28.98 -49.27
N ARG A 251 -26.69 30.05 -49.11
CA ARG A 251 -27.08 31.42 -49.54
C ARG A 251 -26.66 31.80 -50.97
N ASP A 252 -25.84 31.00 -51.64
CA ASP A 252 -25.27 31.34 -52.97
C ASP A 252 -25.95 30.67 -54.18
N ALA A 253 -27.12 30.06 -54.01
CA ALA A 253 -27.91 29.53 -55.13
C ALA A 253 -29.17 30.39 -55.36
N ASP A 254 -29.00 31.57 -55.99
CA ASP A 254 -30.11 32.32 -56.60
C ASP A 254 -30.24 31.92 -58.09
N PRO A 255 -31.27 31.16 -58.50
CA PRO A 255 -31.47 30.81 -59.90
C PRO A 255 -32.27 31.95 -60.56
N ARG A 256 -31.58 33.04 -60.90
CA ARG A 256 -32.13 34.09 -61.77
C ARG A 256 -31.12 34.49 -62.83
N ASP A 257 -31.00 33.65 -63.86
CA ASP A 257 -30.72 34.18 -65.19
C ASP A 257 -31.44 33.34 -66.25
N GLY A 258 -32.67 33.79 -66.55
CA GLY A 258 -33.42 33.37 -67.72
C GLY A 258 -33.03 34.26 -68.89
N GLY A 259 -32.02 33.83 -69.66
CA GLY A 259 -31.62 34.47 -70.91
C GLY A 259 -32.16 33.68 -72.12
N SER A 260 -33.26 34.16 -72.71
CA SER A 260 -33.75 33.69 -74.01
C SER A 260 -32.80 34.13 -75.14
N ILE A 261 -32.40 33.23 -76.02
CA ILE A 261 -31.80 33.59 -77.31
C ILE A 261 -32.54 32.83 -78.41
N SER A 262 -33.12 33.64 -79.30
CA SER A 262 -33.70 33.32 -80.61
C SER A 262 -32.67 32.84 -81.62
#